data_AF-A0A831LVQ5-F1
#
_entry.id   AF-A0A831LVQ5-F1
#
_cell.length_a   1.000
_cell.length_b   1.000
_cell.length_c   1.000
_cell.angle_alpha   90.00
_cell.angle_beta   90.00
_cell.angle_gamma   90.00
#
_symmetry.space_group_name_H-M   'P 1'
#
loop_
_entity.id
_entity.type
_entity.pdbx_description
1 polymer ?
#
loop_
_entity_poly.entity_id
_entity_poly.type
_entity_poly.pdbx_seq_one_letter_code
_entity_poly.pdbx_strand_id
1 'polypeptide(L)' 'AFGMGIERIAMLRYGIKDIRHFFENDIRFLKQFESAI' A
#
# COMPACT_ATOMS: atom_id res chain seq x y z
N ALA A 1 -0.64 -3.16 25.12
CA ALA A 1 0.12 -3.05 23.86
C ALA A 1 -0.75 -2.35 22.83
N PHE A 2 -0.20 -1.38 22.10
CA PHE A 2 -0.90 -0.71 20.99
C PHE A 2 -0.45 -1.35 19.68
N GLY A 3 -1.39 -1.59 18.76
CA GLY A 3 -1.12 -2.09 17.42
C GLY A 3 -1.84 -1.21 16.41
N MET A 4 -1.10 -0.65 15.45
CA MET A 4 -1.67 0.06 14.31
C MET A 4 -1.16 -0.62 13.05
N GLY A 5 -2.09 -1.11 12.22
CA GLY A 5 -1.77 -1.77 10.96
C GLY A 5 -1.18 -0.76 9.96
N ILE A 6 -0.01 -1.07 9.44
CA ILE A 6 0.67 -0.24 8.43
C ILE A 6 -0.15 -0.14 7.15
N GLU A 7 -0.90 -1.20 6.79
CA GLU A 7 -1.73 -1.20 5.59
C GLU A 7 -2.78 -0.09 5.63
N ARG A 8 -3.39 0.18 6.78
CA ARG A 8 -4.41 1.22 6.89
C ARG A 8 -3.84 2.62 6.69
N ILE A 9 -2.65 2.88 7.22
CA ILE A 9 -1.96 4.16 7.03
C ILE A 9 -1.54 4.32 5.57
N ALA A 10 -1.00 3.26 4.95
CA ALA A 10 -0.61 3.25 3.55
C ALA A 10 -1.81 3.49 2.62
N MET A 11 -2.95 2.83 2.89
CA MET A 11 -4.18 3.03 2.13
C MET A 11 -4.68 4.48 2.19
N LEU A 12 -4.63 5.10 3.38
CA LEU A 12 -5.04 6.50 3.54
C LEU A 12 -4.05 7.47 2.89
N ARG A 13 -2.75 7.24 3.06
CA ARG A 13 -1.70 8.12 2.53
C ARG A 13 -1.61 8.08 1.00
N TYR A 14 -1.74 6.89 0.41
CA TYR A 14 -1.55 6.67 -1.02
C TYR A 14 -2.88 6.46 -1.77
N GLY A 15 -4.03 6.63 -1.11
CA GLY A 15 -5.34 6.52 -1.73
C GLY A 15 -5.66 5.12 -2.27
N ILE A 16 -5.05 4.07 -1.71
CA ILE A 16 -5.25 2.70 -2.15
C ILE A 16 -6.61 2.23 -1.66
N LYS A 17 -7.48 1.84 -2.61
CA LYS A 17 -8.87 1.47 -2.33
C LYS A 17 -9.04 0.04 -1.81
N ASP A 18 -8.09 -0.83 -2.12
CA ASP A 18 -8.19 -2.27 -1.82
C ASP A 18 -6.88 -2.83 -1.26
N ILE A 19 -6.98 -3.55 -0.15
CA ILE A 19 -5.83 -4.14 0.54
C ILE A 19 -5.18 -5.29 -0.25
N ARG A 20 -5.92 -5.93 -1.16
CA ARG A 20 -5.41 -7.05 -1.98
C ARG A 20 -4.25 -6.64 -2.85
N HIS A 21 -4.18 -5.38 -3.26
CA HIS A 21 -3.07 -4.85 -4.05
C HIS A 21 -1.70 -5.02 -3.37
N PHE A 22 -1.65 -5.11 -2.03
CA PHE A 22 -0.41 -5.39 -1.31
C PHE A 22 0.06 -6.86 -1.43
N PHE A 23 -0.81 -7.79 -1.78
CA PHE A 23 -0.55 -9.23 -1.79
C PHE A 23 -0.61 -9.87 -3.19
N GLU A 24 -1.21 -9.20 -4.17
CA GLU A 24 -1.38 -9.70 -5.54
C GLU A 24 -0.09 -9.72 -6.38
N ASN A 25 1.04 -9.20 -5.86
CA ASN A 25 2.33 -9.14 -6.55
C ASN A 25 2.27 -8.49 -7.96
N ASP A 26 1.39 -7.51 -8.15
CA ASP A 26 1.24 -6.83 -9.44
C ASP A 26 2.38 -5.82 -9.67
N ILE A 27 3.23 -6.09 -10.66
CA ILE A 27 4.34 -5.22 -11.04
C ILE A 27 3.85 -3.81 -11.41
N ARG A 28 2.68 -3.66 -12.03
CA ARG A 28 2.11 -2.35 -12.40
C ARG A 28 1.70 -1.54 -11.17
N PHE A 29 1.29 -2.21 -10.09
CA PHE A 29 1.05 -1.57 -8.81
C PHE A 29 2.37 -1.10 -8.19
N LEU A 30 3.38 -1.98 -8.14
CA LEU A 30 4.70 -1.66 -7.59
C LEU A 30 5.38 -0.49 -8.32
N LYS A 31 5.26 -0.43 -9.66
CA LYS A 31 5.80 0.66 -10.49
C LYS A 31 5.27 2.05 -10.13
N GLN A 32 4.05 2.16 -9.58
CA GLN A 32 3.48 3.45 -9.17
C GLN A 32 4.25 4.09 -8.01
N PHE A 33 5.08 3.31 -7.29
CA PHE A 33 5.82 3.77 -6.12
C PHE A 33 7.35 3.83 -6.35
N GLU A 34 7.86 3.53 -7.55
CA GLU A 34 9.31 3.57 -7.84
C GLU A 34 9.93 4.97 -7.70
N SER A 35 9.14 6.03 -7.92
CA SER A 35 9.58 7.42 -7.77
C SER A 35 9.32 7.98 -6.36
N ALA A 36 8.81 7.19 -5.41
CA ALA A 36 8.39 7.66 -4.09
C ALA A 36 9.55 7.80 -3.08
N ILE A 37 10.77 8.06 -3.56
CA ILE A 37 12.00 8.24 -2.76
C ILE A 37 12.55 9.65 -2.99
#